data_AF-A0AAU4ZG16-F1
#
_entry.id   AF-A0AAU4ZG16-F1
#
_cell.length_a   1.000
_cell.length_b   1.000
_cell.length_c   1.000
_cell.angle_alpha   90.00
_cell.angle_beta   90.00
_cell.angle_gamma   90.00
#
_symmetry.space_group_name_H-M   'P 1'
#
loop_
_entity.id
_entity.type
_entity.pdbx_description
1 polymer ?
#
loop_
_entity_poly.entity_id
_entity_poly.type
_entity_poly.pdbx_seq_one_letter_code
_entity_poly.pdbx_strand_id
1 'polypeptide(L)'
;MRFGPASPGPLPVTIDDTLLTLHVPDGRTLAGIAVSGQWPQILPGLLDEVDRGYVIDRLRDPRDLMTWHAVFRIVLSLSPELYGVEWWAAQRLCGLAQERWRDWSAWCARRGLDPDTASGHRIVSSVWAWITDGMQEEKDLFKAERAIFDPPPELRRTQAAVPRGFSEAEMEAQARQIAAMASDGTDE
;
A
#
# COMPACT_ATOMS: atom_id res chain seq x y z
N MET A 1 10.07 0.22 -21.28
CA MET A 1 8.73 0.78 -21.04
C MET A 1 7.84 -0.36 -20.59
N ARG A 2 7.18 -0.23 -19.44
CA ARG A 2 6.33 -1.27 -18.84
C ARG A 2 4.87 -0.87 -19.06
N PHE A 3 4.01 -1.83 -19.40
CA PHE A 3 2.57 -1.62 -19.53
C PHE A 3 1.86 -2.11 -18.26
N GLY A 4 1.20 -1.20 -17.56
CA GLY A 4 0.42 -1.50 -16.36
C GLY A 4 1.23 -1.63 -15.06
N PRO A 5 0.54 -1.93 -13.93
CA PRO A 5 1.14 -1.92 -12.61
C PRO A 5 2.12 -3.09 -12.37
N ALA A 6 2.99 -2.91 -11.36
CA ALA A 6 3.34 -3.89 -10.33
C ALA A 6 2.98 -5.37 -10.57
N SER A 7 3.96 -6.22 -10.88
CA SER A 7 3.87 -7.67 -10.74
C SER A 7 4.76 -8.04 -9.55
N PRO A 8 4.50 -9.17 -8.86
CA PRO A 8 5.38 -9.64 -7.80
C PRO A 8 6.83 -9.75 -8.28
N GLY A 9 7.78 -9.36 -7.43
CA GLY A 9 9.20 -9.31 -7.76
C GLY A 9 9.85 -7.93 -7.56
N PRO A 10 11.09 -7.75 -8.05
CA PRO A 10 11.83 -6.51 -7.85
C PRO A 10 11.23 -5.36 -8.67
N LEU A 11 11.04 -4.22 -8.01
CA LEU A 11 10.59 -2.96 -8.58
C LEU A 11 11.63 -1.87 -8.26
N PRO A 12 12.41 -1.42 -9.25
CA PRO A 12 13.34 -0.32 -9.05
C PRO A 12 12.59 0.99 -8.80
N VAL A 13 13.01 1.74 -7.78
CA VAL A 13 12.48 3.06 -7.44
C VAL A 13 13.62 4.03 -7.18
N THR A 14 13.46 5.30 -7.54
CA THR A 14 14.48 6.32 -7.30
C THR A 14 14.00 7.28 -6.24
N ILE A 15 14.80 7.46 -5.18
CA ILE A 15 14.56 8.39 -4.09
C ILE A 15 15.80 9.26 -3.95
N ASP A 16 15.67 10.58 -4.12
CA ASP A 16 16.78 11.54 -4.08
C ASP A 16 18.01 11.09 -4.90
N ASP A 17 17.78 10.76 -6.18
CA ASP A 17 18.78 10.25 -7.14
C ASP A 17 19.44 8.91 -6.76
N THR A 18 18.99 8.27 -5.67
CA THR A 18 19.45 6.95 -5.26
C THR A 18 18.47 5.89 -5.77
N LEU A 19 18.99 4.93 -6.53
CA LEU A 19 18.22 3.78 -7.01
C LEU A 19 18.12 2.73 -5.89
N LEU A 20 16.89 2.44 -5.46
CA LEU A 20 16.56 1.42 -4.48
C LEU A 20 15.67 0.34 -5.12
N THR A 21 15.56 -0.82 -4.49
CA THR A 21 14.75 -1.94 -4.95
C THR A 21 13.65 -2.28 -3.95
N LEU A 22 12.39 -2.16 -4.38
CA LEU A 22 11.25 -2.72 -3.66
C LEU A 22 11.01 -4.17 -4.09
N HIS A 23 10.82 -5.06 -3.13
CA HIS A 23 10.37 -6.43 -3.35
C HIS A 23 8.85 -6.50 -3.23
N VAL A 24 8.18 -6.40 -4.38
CA VAL A 24 6.72 -6.48 -4.47
C VAL A 24 6.28 -7.91 -4.13
N PRO A 25 5.48 -8.13 -3.08
CA PRO A 25 5.05 -9.46 -2.71
C PRO A 25 3.88 -9.93 -3.60
N ASP A 26 3.33 -11.10 -3.30
CA ASP A 26 2.11 -11.59 -3.94
C ASP A 26 0.92 -10.63 -3.68
N GLY A 27 -0.14 -10.77 -4.48
CA GLY A 27 -1.28 -9.85 -4.40
C GLY A 27 -2.05 -9.93 -3.09
N ARG A 28 -2.13 -11.11 -2.46
CA ARG A 28 -2.83 -11.27 -1.17
C ARG A 28 -2.08 -10.54 -0.07
N THR A 29 -0.76 -10.64 -0.05
CA THR A 29 0.09 -9.88 0.88
C THR A 29 -0.06 -8.37 0.66
N LEU A 30 0.00 -7.90 -0.60
CA LEU A 30 -0.23 -6.49 -0.93
C LEU A 30 -1.62 -5.99 -0.50
N ALA A 31 -2.67 -6.79 -0.72
CA ALA A 31 -4.02 -6.47 -0.30
C ALA A 31 -4.14 -6.40 1.22
N GLY A 32 -3.47 -7.30 1.95
CA GLY A 32 -3.36 -7.26 3.41
C GLY A 32 -2.71 -5.97 3.93
N ILE A 33 -1.62 -5.53 3.28
CA ILE A 33 -0.99 -4.24 3.58
C ILE A 33 -1.98 -3.09 3.39
N ALA A 34 -2.69 -3.05 2.25
CA ALA A 34 -3.67 -2.01 1.95
C ALA A 34 -4.80 -1.97 3.00
N VAL A 35 -5.38 -3.12 3.34
CA VAL A 35 -6.41 -3.25 4.38
C VAL A 35 -5.94 -2.69 5.71
N SER A 36 -4.73 -3.05 6.14
CA SER A 36 -4.22 -2.68 7.45
C SER A 36 -4.02 -1.16 7.62
N GLY A 37 -3.96 -0.42 6.52
CA GLY A 37 -3.61 1.01 6.53
C GLY A 37 -2.15 1.30 6.88
N GLN A 38 -1.34 0.26 7.09
CA GLN A 38 0.04 0.33 7.53
C GLN A 38 0.99 0.64 6.37
N TRP A 39 0.87 1.85 5.82
CA TRP A 39 1.68 2.30 4.70
C TRP A 39 3.21 2.16 4.90
N PRO A 40 3.80 2.16 6.12
CA PRO A 40 5.23 1.91 6.26
C PRO A 40 5.65 0.48 5.90
N GLN A 41 4.69 -0.46 5.82
CA GLN A 41 4.95 -1.79 5.26
C GLN A 41 5.23 -1.74 3.75
N ILE A 42 4.87 -0.66 3.04
CA ILE A 42 5.27 -0.41 1.65
C ILE A 42 6.69 0.14 1.61
N LEU A 43 6.90 1.30 2.25
CA LEU A 43 8.19 1.96 2.33
C LEU A 43 8.43 2.41 3.77
N PRO A 44 9.48 1.94 4.45
CA PRO A 44 10.59 1.12 3.92
C PRO A 44 10.33 -0.40 3.92
N GLY A 45 9.13 -0.87 4.28
CA GLY A 45 8.87 -2.28 4.55
C GLY A 45 9.05 -3.27 3.38
N LEU A 46 8.90 -2.85 2.13
CA LEU A 46 9.18 -3.70 0.96
C LEU A 46 10.60 -3.54 0.42
N LEU A 47 11.42 -2.63 0.96
CA LEU A 47 12.81 -2.54 0.55
C LEU A 47 13.57 -3.79 0.99
N ASP A 48 14.61 -4.14 0.25
CA ASP A 48 15.60 -5.11 0.73
C ASP A 48 16.27 -4.62 2.02
N GLU A 49 17.01 -5.50 2.69
CA GLU A 49 17.59 -5.19 4.00
C GLU A 49 18.57 -4.00 3.95
N VAL A 50 19.35 -3.89 2.87
CA VAL A 50 20.37 -2.85 2.71
C VAL A 50 19.71 -1.50 2.47
N ASP A 51 18.80 -1.42 1.51
CA ASP A 51 18.05 -0.21 1.15
C ASP A 51 17.13 0.23 2.29
N ARG A 52 16.55 -0.73 3.02
CA ARG A 52 15.75 -0.45 4.23
C ARG A 52 16.61 0.17 5.31
N GLY A 53 17.80 -0.37 5.58
CA GLY A 53 18.75 0.20 6.54
C GLY A 53 19.09 1.64 6.17
N TYR A 54 19.42 1.89 4.90
CA TYR A 54 19.68 3.23 4.38
C TYR A 54 18.52 4.21 4.63
N VAL A 55 17.28 3.83 4.31
CA VAL A 55 16.12 4.71 4.52
C VAL A 55 15.83 4.92 6.01
N ILE A 56 15.97 3.89 6.85
CA ILE A 56 15.77 4.00 8.30
C ILE A 56 16.81 4.92 8.94
N ASP A 57 18.07 4.85 8.51
CA ASP A 57 19.12 5.73 9.04
C ASP A 57 18.86 7.19 8.66
N ARG A 58 18.41 7.47 7.44
CA ARG A 58 17.97 8.81 7.03
C ARG A 58 16.79 9.32 7.85
N LEU A 59 15.80 8.46 8.11
CA LEU A 59 14.64 8.81 8.95
C LEU A 59 15.01 9.10 10.42
N ARG A 60 16.14 8.56 10.90
CA ARG A 60 16.65 8.81 12.26
C ARG A 60 17.45 10.10 12.37
N ASP A 61 18.01 10.60 11.27
CA ASP A 61 18.74 11.87 11.28
C ASP A 61 17.77 13.06 11.29
N PRO A 62 17.69 13.84 12.39
CA PRO A 62 16.79 15.00 12.47
C PRO A 62 17.17 16.14 11.52
N ARG A 63 18.34 16.08 10.87
CA ARG A 63 18.80 17.05 9.89
C ARG A 63 18.52 16.62 8.45
N ASP A 64 18.16 15.37 8.22
CA ASP A 64 17.78 14.90 6.89
C ASP A 64 16.40 15.44 6.49
N LEU A 65 16.21 15.66 5.19
CA LEU A 65 14.93 16.10 4.63
C LEU A 65 13.93 14.93 4.51
N MET A 66 14.42 13.69 4.58
CA MET A 66 13.62 12.47 4.57
C MET A 66 12.89 12.29 5.91
N THR A 67 11.70 12.86 5.97
CA THR A 67 10.75 12.68 7.07
C THR A 67 9.75 11.57 6.77
N TRP A 68 9.05 11.06 7.78
CA TRP A 68 7.93 10.14 7.57
C TRP A 68 6.84 10.71 6.66
N HIS A 69 6.67 12.03 6.63
CA HIS A 69 5.78 12.69 5.68
C HIS A 69 6.28 12.59 4.24
N ALA A 70 7.58 12.75 4.02
CA ALA A 70 8.20 12.54 2.71
C ALA A 70 8.03 11.08 2.25
N VAL A 71 8.28 10.12 3.13
CA VAL A 71 8.09 8.68 2.84
C VAL A 71 6.63 8.38 2.48
N PHE A 72 5.67 8.91 3.24
CA PHE A 72 4.25 8.73 2.92
C PHE A 72 3.89 9.30 1.55
N ARG A 73 4.42 10.48 1.17
CA ARG A 73 4.22 11.03 -0.18
C ARG A 73 4.80 10.13 -1.27
N ILE A 74 5.95 9.50 -1.03
CA ILE A 74 6.52 8.51 -1.94
C ILE A 74 5.58 7.31 -2.04
N VAL A 75 5.03 6.81 -0.93
CA VAL A 75 4.03 5.72 -0.96
C VAL A 75 2.79 6.10 -1.77
N LEU A 76 2.29 7.33 -1.66
CA LEU A 76 1.19 7.79 -2.52
C LEU A 76 1.56 7.69 -4.00
N SER A 77 2.76 8.12 -4.39
CA SER A 77 3.24 8.01 -5.77
C SER A 77 3.48 6.56 -6.23
N LEU A 78 3.85 5.65 -5.33
CA LEU A 78 4.04 4.24 -5.62
C LEU A 78 2.72 3.46 -5.71
N SER A 79 1.66 3.95 -5.07
CA SER A 79 0.41 3.20 -4.94
C SER A 79 -0.26 2.86 -6.28
N PRO A 80 -0.34 3.77 -7.27
CA PRO A 80 -0.83 3.41 -8.61
C PRO A 80 0.00 2.30 -9.28
N GLU A 81 1.32 2.28 -9.05
CA GLU A 81 2.19 1.23 -9.60
C GLU A 81 1.99 -0.11 -8.88
N LEU A 82 1.64 -0.13 -7.59
CA LEU A 82 1.42 -1.38 -6.84
C LEU A 82 -0.01 -1.92 -6.99
N TYR A 83 -1.00 -1.03 -6.95
CA TYR A 83 -2.42 -1.34 -6.82
C TYR A 83 -3.24 -0.99 -8.06
N GLY A 84 -2.67 -0.27 -9.03
CA GLY A 84 -3.39 0.27 -10.19
C GLY A 84 -4.26 1.49 -9.87
N VAL A 85 -4.30 1.92 -8.60
CA VAL A 85 -5.10 3.04 -8.09
C VAL A 85 -4.37 3.70 -6.91
N GLU A 86 -4.86 4.87 -6.50
CA GLU A 86 -4.35 5.59 -5.33
C GLU A 86 -4.49 4.79 -4.01
N TRP A 87 -3.60 5.04 -3.05
CA TRP A 87 -3.52 4.32 -1.77
C TRP A 87 -4.87 4.17 -1.06
N TRP A 88 -5.61 5.28 -0.92
CA TRP A 88 -6.90 5.27 -0.21
C TRP A 88 -7.96 4.44 -0.94
N ALA A 89 -7.94 4.43 -2.28
CA ALA A 89 -8.86 3.62 -3.06
C ALA A 89 -8.51 2.14 -2.92
N ALA A 90 -7.21 1.80 -2.96
CA ALA A 90 -6.74 0.45 -2.70
C ALA A 90 -7.14 -0.04 -1.31
N GLN A 91 -6.95 0.79 -0.27
CA GLN A 91 -7.38 0.48 1.10
C GLN A 91 -8.89 0.24 1.19
N ARG A 92 -9.73 1.13 0.62
CA ARG A 92 -11.19 0.98 0.65
C ARG A 92 -11.66 -0.26 -0.08
N LEU A 93 -11.12 -0.53 -1.26
CA LEU A 93 -11.48 -1.70 -2.06
C LEU A 93 -11.03 -3.00 -1.37
N CYS A 94 -9.77 -3.08 -0.93
CA CYS A 94 -9.29 -4.27 -0.23
C CYS A 94 -10.01 -4.48 1.11
N GLY A 95 -10.34 -3.39 1.83
CA GLY A 95 -11.14 -3.43 3.06
C GLY A 95 -12.52 -4.01 2.82
N LEU A 96 -13.24 -3.53 1.80
CA LEU A 96 -14.54 -4.06 1.42
C LEU A 96 -14.46 -5.55 1.04
N ALA A 97 -13.43 -5.94 0.29
CA ALA A 97 -13.19 -7.32 -0.09
C ALA A 97 -12.96 -8.22 1.14
N GLN A 98 -12.23 -7.73 2.14
CA GLN A 98 -12.01 -8.46 3.40
C GLN A 98 -13.31 -8.57 4.21
N GLU A 99 -14.04 -7.47 4.40
CA GLU A 99 -15.30 -7.45 5.14
C GLU A 99 -16.36 -8.38 4.52
N ARG A 100 -16.38 -8.46 3.19
CA ARG A 100 -17.35 -9.24 2.42
C ARG A 100 -16.69 -10.39 1.66
N TRP A 101 -15.68 -11.01 2.27
CA TRP A 101 -14.84 -12.03 1.64
C TRP A 101 -15.64 -13.13 0.94
N ARG A 102 -16.67 -13.67 1.61
CA ARG A 102 -17.48 -14.76 1.08
C ARG A 102 -18.21 -14.38 -0.22
N ASP A 103 -18.77 -13.18 -0.28
CA ASP A 103 -19.56 -12.73 -1.43
C ASP A 103 -18.66 -12.42 -2.63
N TRP A 104 -17.55 -11.72 -2.37
CA TRP A 104 -16.58 -11.35 -3.38
C TRP A 104 -15.85 -12.58 -3.93
N SER A 105 -15.34 -13.48 -3.08
CA SER A 105 -14.66 -14.72 -3.53
C SER A 105 -15.57 -15.62 -4.36
N ALA A 106 -16.86 -15.73 -4.01
CA ALA A 106 -17.83 -16.46 -4.82
C ALA A 106 -18.07 -15.78 -6.19
N TRP A 107 -18.05 -14.45 -6.25
CA TRP A 107 -18.09 -13.72 -7.51
C TRP A 107 -16.83 -13.97 -8.36
N CYS A 108 -15.64 -13.95 -7.75
CA CYS A 108 -14.36 -14.25 -8.42
C CYS A 108 -14.37 -15.64 -9.05
N ALA A 109 -14.80 -16.66 -8.29
CA ALA A 109 -14.89 -18.03 -8.79
C ALA A 109 -15.80 -18.16 -10.03
N ARG A 110 -16.94 -17.45 -10.05
CA ARG A 110 -17.82 -17.43 -11.24
C ARG A 110 -17.21 -16.73 -12.45
N ARG A 111 -16.22 -15.86 -12.25
CA ARG A 111 -15.53 -15.09 -13.30
C ARG A 111 -14.17 -15.68 -13.67
N GLY A 112 -13.79 -16.83 -13.10
CA GLY A 112 -12.50 -17.47 -13.35
C GLY A 112 -11.31 -16.66 -12.81
N LEU A 113 -11.52 -15.83 -11.80
CA LEU A 113 -10.46 -15.14 -11.07
C LEU A 113 -10.12 -15.93 -9.81
N ASP A 114 -8.85 -16.26 -9.63
CA ASP A 114 -8.31 -16.83 -8.40
C ASP A 114 -7.58 -15.73 -7.60
N PRO A 115 -8.14 -15.26 -6.46
CA PRO A 115 -7.51 -14.24 -5.63
C PRO A 115 -6.15 -14.64 -5.04
N ASP A 116 -5.89 -15.93 -4.85
CA ASP A 116 -4.63 -16.39 -4.23
C ASP A 116 -3.43 -16.29 -5.19
N THR A 117 -3.69 -16.25 -6.49
CA THR A 117 -2.65 -16.11 -7.53
C THR A 117 -2.69 -14.75 -8.24
N ALA A 118 -3.72 -13.94 -7.98
CA ALA A 118 -3.86 -12.60 -8.55
C ALA A 118 -2.81 -11.62 -7.99
N SER A 119 -2.34 -10.69 -8.83
CA SER A 119 -1.56 -9.54 -8.38
C SER A 119 -2.42 -8.53 -7.61
N GLY A 120 -1.79 -7.65 -6.82
CA GLY A 120 -2.50 -6.64 -6.02
C GLY A 120 -3.45 -5.79 -6.85
N HIS A 121 -3.00 -5.30 -8.02
CA HIS A 121 -3.83 -4.51 -8.92
C HIS A 121 -5.01 -5.30 -9.52
N ARG A 122 -4.87 -6.62 -9.74
CA ARG A 122 -5.96 -7.47 -10.22
C ARG A 122 -7.01 -7.70 -9.14
N ILE A 123 -6.57 -7.88 -7.90
CA ILE A 123 -7.47 -7.94 -6.74
C ILE A 123 -8.28 -6.65 -6.65
N VAL A 124 -7.61 -5.50 -6.58
CA VAL A 124 -8.26 -4.17 -6.50
C VAL A 124 -9.25 -3.96 -7.66
N SER A 125 -8.82 -4.22 -8.89
CA SER A 125 -9.67 -4.08 -10.09
C SER A 125 -10.88 -5.00 -10.05
N SER A 126 -10.72 -6.23 -9.55
CA SER A 126 -11.81 -7.20 -9.46
C SER A 126 -12.84 -6.81 -8.41
N VAL A 127 -12.42 -6.18 -7.31
CA VAL A 127 -13.33 -5.70 -6.28
C VAL A 127 -14.14 -4.54 -6.83
N TRP A 128 -13.51 -3.60 -7.55
CA TRP A 128 -14.23 -2.54 -8.22
C TRP A 128 -15.24 -3.10 -9.23
N ALA A 129 -14.82 -4.04 -10.08
CA ALA A 129 -15.70 -4.71 -11.02
C ALA A 129 -16.90 -5.37 -10.32
N TRP A 130 -16.66 -6.08 -9.21
CA TRP A 130 -17.71 -6.72 -8.40
C TRP A 130 -18.73 -5.72 -7.84
N ILE A 131 -18.28 -4.56 -7.33
CA ILE A 131 -19.16 -3.49 -6.85
C ILE A 131 -20.05 -2.98 -7.99
N THR A 132 -19.46 -2.76 -9.17
CA THR A 132 -20.15 -2.17 -10.32
C THR A 132 -21.05 -3.14 -11.07
N ASP A 133 -20.83 -4.46 -10.96
CA ASP A 133 -21.58 -5.50 -11.68
C ASP A 133 -23.09 -5.48 -11.41
N GLY A 134 -23.49 -4.97 -10.24
CA GLY A 134 -24.90 -4.82 -9.85
C GLY A 134 -25.50 -3.44 -10.06
N MET A 135 -24.73 -2.46 -10.54
CA MET A 135 -25.18 -1.07 -10.67
C MET A 135 -25.78 -0.83 -12.05
N GLN A 136 -27.07 -0.49 -12.09
CA GLN A 136 -27.78 -0.20 -13.34
C GLN A 136 -27.87 1.30 -13.62
N GLU A 137 -27.92 2.13 -12.57
CA GLU A 137 -28.04 3.57 -12.68
C GLU A 137 -26.68 4.26 -12.67
N GLU A 138 -26.46 5.17 -13.63
CA GLU A 138 -25.24 5.98 -13.72
C GLU A 138 -25.00 6.80 -12.44
N LYS A 139 -26.07 7.24 -11.78
CA LYS A 139 -26.00 7.99 -10.51
C LYS A 139 -25.42 7.16 -9.38
N ASP A 140 -25.75 5.87 -9.32
CA ASP A 140 -25.23 4.96 -8.30
C ASP A 140 -23.75 4.66 -8.55
N LEU A 141 -23.38 4.45 -9.81
CA LEU A 141 -21.98 4.31 -10.21
C LEU A 141 -21.16 5.54 -9.81
N PHE A 142 -21.64 6.75 -10.15
CA PHE A 142 -20.96 8.00 -9.80
C PHE A 142 -20.82 8.18 -8.28
N LYS A 143 -21.85 7.82 -7.51
CA LYS A 143 -21.80 7.86 -6.05
C LYS A 143 -20.76 6.88 -5.49
N ALA A 144 -20.70 5.67 -6.03
CA ALA A 144 -19.73 4.66 -5.64
C ALA A 144 -18.30 5.08 -6.01
N GLU A 145 -18.11 5.62 -7.21
CA GLU A 145 -16.82 6.11 -7.69
C GLU A 145 -16.29 7.20 -6.76
N ARG A 146 -17.10 8.20 -6.41
CA ARG A 146 -16.69 9.23 -5.45
C ARG A 146 -16.38 8.67 -4.07
N ALA A 147 -17.15 7.71 -3.58
CA ALA A 147 -16.90 7.10 -2.28
C ALA A 147 -15.56 6.34 -2.23
N ILE A 148 -15.16 5.72 -3.35
CA ILE A 148 -13.93 4.94 -3.45
C ILE A 148 -12.73 5.81 -3.82
N PHE A 149 -12.85 6.67 -4.82
CA PHE A 149 -11.72 7.35 -5.44
C PHE A 149 -11.50 8.78 -4.96
N ASP A 150 -12.50 9.46 -4.36
CA ASP A 150 -12.25 10.80 -3.83
C ASP A 150 -11.24 10.71 -2.66
N PRO A 151 -10.16 11.52 -2.66
CA PRO A 151 -9.19 11.50 -1.59
C PRO A 151 -9.84 11.80 -0.22
N PRO A 152 -9.37 11.23 0.89
CA PRO A 152 -9.88 11.56 2.21
C PRO A 152 -9.67 13.06 2.55
N PRO A 153 -10.55 13.70 3.36
CA PRO A 153 -10.50 15.14 3.63
C PRO A 153 -9.16 15.66 4.16
N GLU A 154 -8.44 14.84 4.92
CA GLU A 154 -7.13 15.13 5.50
C GLU A 154 -6.08 15.37 4.40
N LEU A 155 -6.17 14.63 3.29
CA LEU A 155 -5.29 14.79 2.12
C LEU A 155 -5.73 15.96 1.22
N ARG A 156 -7.01 16.35 1.26
CA ARG A 156 -7.52 17.51 0.51
C ARG A 156 -7.12 18.85 1.15
N ARG A 157 -7.18 18.93 2.48
CA ARG A 157 -7.03 20.18 3.24
C ARG A 157 -5.59 20.51 3.59
N THR A 158 -4.74 19.50 3.66
CA THR A 158 -3.39 19.63 4.20
C THR A 158 -2.44 18.87 3.30
N GLN A 159 -1.62 19.61 2.53
CA GLN A 159 -0.43 19.04 1.86
C GLN A 159 0.60 18.46 2.87
N ALA A 160 0.33 18.54 4.18
CA ALA A 160 1.20 18.21 5.30
C ALA A 160 0.67 17.12 6.25
N ALA A 161 -0.56 16.61 6.07
CA ALA A 161 -1.12 15.61 6.99
C ALA A 161 -0.83 14.20 6.47
N VAL A 162 0.10 13.49 7.13
CA VAL A 162 0.21 12.04 7.02
C VAL A 162 -1.05 11.43 7.68
N PRO A 163 -1.89 10.67 6.95
CA PRO A 163 -2.94 9.86 7.56
C PRO A 163 -2.30 8.91 8.57
N ARG A 164 -2.96 8.67 9.71
CA ARG A 164 -2.45 7.78 10.77
C ARG A 164 -2.19 6.37 10.21
N GLY A 165 -0.95 6.09 9.82
CA GLY A 165 -0.43 4.74 9.63
C GLY A 165 -0.14 4.11 11.00
N PHE A 166 0.45 4.90 11.90
CA PHE A 166 0.72 4.54 13.29
C PHE A 166 0.47 5.75 14.21
N SER A 167 0.09 5.50 15.47
CA SER A 167 0.32 6.47 16.55
C SER A 167 1.82 6.59 16.86
N GLU A 168 2.26 7.72 17.43
CA GLU A 168 3.66 7.87 17.88
C GLU A 168 4.11 6.70 18.78
N ALA A 169 3.23 6.25 19.66
CA ALA A 169 3.49 5.10 20.54
C ALA A 169 3.70 3.78 19.79
N GLU A 170 2.97 3.56 18.68
CA GLU A 170 3.13 2.36 17.86
C GLU A 170 4.39 2.43 16.98
N MET A 171 4.76 3.61 16.49
CA MET A 171 6.04 3.81 15.79
C MET A 171 7.22 3.58 16.74
N GLU A 172 7.15 4.08 17.97
CA GLU A 172 8.17 3.83 19.00
C GLU A 172 8.23 2.37 19.43
N ALA A 173 7.09 1.69 19.51
CA ALA A 173 7.05 0.26 19.83
C ALA A 173 7.67 -0.57 18.70
N GLN A 174 7.35 -0.25 17.45
CA GLN A 174 7.89 -0.94 16.29
C GLN A 174 9.37 -0.63 16.08
N ALA A 175 9.81 0.61 16.29
CA ALA A 175 11.23 0.98 16.26
C ALA A 175 12.04 0.27 17.35
N ARG A 176 11.49 0.11 18.55
CA ARG A 176 12.09 -0.70 19.63
C ARG A 176 12.17 -2.17 19.26
N GLN A 177 11.13 -2.72 18.63
CA GLN A 177 11.09 -4.12 18.23
C GLN A 177 12.11 -4.41 17.11
N ILE A 178 12.25 -3.51 16.14
CA ILE A 178 13.26 -3.60 15.07
C ILE A 178 14.67 -3.46 15.64
N ALA A 179 14.90 -2.53 16.58
CA ALA A 179 16.19 -2.37 17.23
C ALA A 179 16.60 -3.61 18.05
N ALA A 180 15.65 -4.25 18.74
CA ALA A 180 15.89 -5.48 19.50
C ALA A 180 16.23 -6.68 18.60
N MET A 181 15.56 -6.80 17.45
CA MET A 181 15.88 -7.87 16.48
C MET A 181 17.25 -7.67 15.80
N ALA A 182 17.70 -6.42 15.64
CA ALA A 182 19.01 -6.12 15.07
C ALA A 182 20.16 -6.37 16.06
N SER A 183 19.94 -6.22 17.37
CA SER A 183 20.95 -6.51 18.39
C SER A 183 21.16 -8.01 18.64
N ASP A 184 20.11 -8.82 18.46
CA ASP A 184 20.18 -10.28 18.67
C ASP A 184 20.84 -11.03 17.48
N GLY A 185 21.05 -10.37 16.34
CA GLY A 185 21.68 -10.96 15.15
C GLY A 185 23.20 -10.73 15.03
N THR A 186 23.82 -10.09 16.02
CA THR A 186 25.24 -9.69 15.99
C THR A 186 26.19 -10.57 16.82
N ASP A 187 25.70 -11.66 17.42
CA ASP A 187 26.46 -12.56 18.29
C ASP A 187 26.61 -14.00 17.72
N GLU A 188 26.78 -14.16 16.41
CA GLU A 188 27.30 -15.41 15.78
C GLU A 188 28.46 -15.16 14.81
#